data_AF-A0A499UY82-F1
#
_entry.id   AF-A0A499UY82-F1
#
_cell.length_a   1.000
_cell.length_b   1.000
_cell.length_c   1.000
_cell.angle_alpha   90.00
_cell.angle_beta   90.00
_cell.angle_gamma   90.00
#
_symmetry.space_group_name_H-M   'P 1'
#
loop_
_entity.id
_entity.type
_entity.pdbx_description
1 polymer ?
#
loop_
_entity_poly.entity_id
_entity_poly.type
_entity_poly.pdbx_seq_one_letter_code
_entity_poly.pdbx_strand_id
1 'polypeptide(L)'
;MLVELRRRAAELGLPWIGVHDLRHTAATIMISSRVPLAVVSKTLRHSTLATTVNLYGHLLPHAARDAVAAIDTALERADRKHATGDLGGASEQRAA
;
A
#
# COMPACT_ATOMS: atom_id res chain seq x y z
N MET A 1 -23.54 10.60 -17.36
CA MET A 1 -22.59 10.76 -16.24
C MET A 1 -21.45 11.74 -16.58
N LEU A 2 -20.63 11.49 -17.61
CA LEU A 2 -19.54 12.42 -18.03
C LEU A 2 -20.02 13.80 -18.47
N VAL A 3 -21.15 13.87 -19.20
CA VAL A 3 -21.75 15.15 -19.63
C VAL A 3 -22.16 15.99 -18.41
N GLU A 4 -22.80 15.37 -17.42
CA GLU A 4 -23.23 16.06 -16.20
C GLU A 4 -22.04 16.48 -15.33
N LEU A 5 -21.01 15.63 -15.20
CA LEU A 5 -19.77 15.99 -14.52
C LEU A 5 -19.12 17.22 -15.17
N ARG A 6 -19.02 17.24 -16.51
CA ARG A 6 -18.43 18.35 -17.26
C ARG A 6 -19.26 19.63 -17.12
N ARG A 7 -20.59 19.51 -17.19
CA ARG A 7 -21.51 20.63 -16.99
C ARG A 7 -21.29 21.28 -15.63
N ARG A 8 -21.26 20.47 -14.55
CA ARG A 8 -21.00 20.94 -13.18
C ARG A 8 -19.58 21.48 -12.99
N ALA A 9 -18.58 20.85 -13.58
CA ALA A 9 -17.21 21.33 -13.54
C ALA A 9 -17.09 22.73 -14.18
N ALA A 10 -17.77 22.95 -15.31
CA ALA A 10 -17.82 24.26 -15.97
C ALA A 10 -18.57 25.31 -15.14
N GLU A 11 -19.68 24.96 -14.49
CA GLU A 11 -20.40 25.85 -13.55
C GLU A 11 -19.52 26.33 -12.39
N LEU A 12 -18.57 25.49 -11.97
CA LEU A 12 -17.60 25.78 -10.90
C LEU A 12 -16.31 26.41 -11.41
N GLY A 13 -16.19 26.68 -12.73
CA GLY A 13 -14.98 27.24 -13.33
C GLY A 13 -13.76 26.30 -13.30
N LEU A 14 -13.98 24.99 -13.16
CA LEU A 14 -12.91 23.99 -13.13
C LEU A 14 -12.38 23.69 -14.54
N PRO A 15 -11.11 23.28 -14.66
CA PRO A 15 -10.54 22.83 -15.93
C PRO A 15 -11.32 21.66 -16.54
N TRP A 16 -11.14 21.46 -17.84
CA TRP A 16 -11.76 20.33 -18.54
C TRP A 16 -11.27 19.00 -17.95
N ILE A 17 -12.21 18.15 -17.54
CA ILE A 17 -11.92 16.81 -16.99
C ILE A 17 -12.18 15.75 -18.07
N GLY A 18 -11.12 15.05 -18.45
CA GLY A 18 -11.12 13.94 -19.37
C GLY A 18 -11.40 12.61 -18.70
N VAL A 19 -11.67 11.59 -19.53
CA VAL A 19 -11.85 10.21 -19.06
C VAL A 19 -10.56 9.63 -18.46
N HIS A 20 -9.40 10.15 -18.87
CA HIS A 20 -8.11 9.74 -18.33
C HIS A 20 -7.89 10.30 -16.93
N ASP A 21 -8.32 11.54 -16.66
CA ASP A 21 -8.24 12.16 -15.33
C ASP A 21 -9.10 11.41 -14.30
N LEU A 22 -10.25 10.88 -14.73
CA LEU A 22 -11.06 10.00 -13.88
C LEU A 22 -10.33 8.70 -13.54
N ARG A 23 -9.57 8.14 -14.49
CA ARG A 23 -8.73 6.96 -14.23
C ARG A 23 -7.63 7.28 -13.22
N HIS A 24 -6.99 8.44 -13.33
CA HIS A 24 -5.99 8.90 -12.34
C HIS A 24 -6.60 9.12 -10.96
N THR A 25 -7.79 9.72 -10.91
CA THR A 25 -8.52 9.97 -9.66
C THR A 25 -8.84 8.64 -8.97
N ALA A 26 -9.38 7.66 -9.71
CA ALA A 26 -9.67 6.33 -9.18
C ALA A 26 -8.41 5.62 -8.66
N ALA A 27 -7.29 5.71 -9.38
CA ALA A 27 -6.01 5.15 -8.94
C ALA A 27 -5.54 5.76 -7.62
N THR A 28 -5.56 7.10 -7.54
CA THR A 28 -5.11 7.87 -6.38
C THR A 28 -5.94 7.52 -5.15
N ILE A 29 -7.26 7.41 -5.28
CA ILE A 29 -8.17 7.02 -4.20
C ILE A 29 -7.85 5.61 -3.70
N MET A 30 -7.72 4.64 -4.61
CA MET A 30 -7.41 3.26 -4.22
C MET A 30 -6.06 3.16 -3.49
N ILE A 31 -5.03 3.84 -4.00
CA ILE A 31 -3.69 3.83 -3.40
C ILE A 31 -3.70 4.50 -2.02
N SER A 32 -4.36 5.65 -1.90
CA SER A 32 -4.52 6.35 -0.61
C SER A 32 -5.30 5.50 0.40
N SER A 33 -6.19 4.64 -0.08
CA SER A 33 -6.92 3.66 0.74
C SER A 33 -6.12 2.38 1.03
N ARG A 34 -4.80 2.39 0.78
CA ARG A 34 -3.87 1.26 0.96
C ARG A 34 -4.24 -0.01 0.17
N VAL A 35 -4.94 0.12 -0.96
CA VAL A 35 -5.19 -1.02 -1.86
C VAL A 35 -3.87 -1.44 -2.53
N PRO A 36 -3.52 -2.74 -2.56
CA PRO A 36 -2.28 -3.19 -3.20
C PRO A 36 -2.18 -2.78 -4.68
N LEU A 37 -1.01 -2.32 -5.12
CA LEU A 37 -0.80 -1.84 -6.50
C LEU A 37 -1.15 -2.89 -7.57
N ALA A 38 -0.94 -4.17 -7.30
CA ALA A 38 -1.32 -5.25 -8.21
C ALA A 38 -2.85 -5.29 -8.44
N VAL A 39 -3.63 -5.07 -7.39
CA VAL A 39 -5.09 -4.99 -7.45
C VAL A 39 -5.50 -3.74 -8.21
N VAL A 40 -4.90 -2.58 -7.88
CA VAL A 40 -5.14 -1.32 -8.61
C VAL A 40 -4.89 -1.49 -10.11
N SER A 41 -3.74 -2.06 -10.47
CA SER A 41 -3.34 -2.32 -11.86
C SER A 41 -4.37 -3.16 -12.61
N LYS A 42 -4.86 -4.23 -11.97
CA LYS A 42 -5.87 -5.14 -12.54
C LYS A 42 -7.23 -4.44 -12.69
N THR A 43 -7.65 -3.68 -11.68
CA THR A 43 -8.91 -2.90 -11.69
C THR A 43 -8.90 -1.86 -12.81
N LEU A 44 -7.78 -1.18 -13.04
CA LEU A 44 -7.62 -0.19 -14.10
C LEU A 44 -7.34 -0.82 -15.48
N ARG A 45 -7.20 -2.16 -15.54
CA ARG A 45 -6.85 -2.94 -16.74
C ARG A 45 -5.56 -2.47 -17.41
N HIS A 46 -4.54 -2.17 -16.61
CA HIS A 46 -3.21 -1.96 -17.15
C HIS A 46 -2.62 -3.30 -17.58
N SER A 47 -2.05 -3.34 -18.78
CA SER A 47 -1.43 -4.52 -19.37
C SER A 47 -0.23 -5.03 -18.55
N THR A 48 0.46 -4.12 -17.86
CA THR A 48 1.59 -4.45 -16.99
C THR A 48 1.48 -3.72 -15.66
N LEU A 49 1.98 -4.36 -14.60
CA LEU A 49 2.10 -3.73 -13.28
C LEU A 49 3.05 -2.52 -13.32
N ALA A 50 4.10 -2.60 -14.15
CA ALA A 50 5.09 -1.55 -14.32
C ALA A 50 4.44 -0.19 -14.68
N THR A 51 3.40 -0.17 -15.52
CA THR A 51 2.65 1.05 -15.82
C THR A 51 2.09 1.71 -14.56
N THR A 52 1.45 0.93 -13.69
CA THR A 52 0.87 1.44 -12.43
C THR A 52 1.96 1.94 -11.48
N VAL A 53 3.05 1.20 -11.35
CA VAL A 53 4.18 1.58 -10.49
C VAL A 53 4.85 2.86 -10.99
N ASN A 54 5.11 2.96 -12.29
CA ASN A 54 5.76 4.12 -12.87
C ASN A 54 4.92 5.39 -12.73
N LEU A 55 3.60 5.29 -12.90
CA LEU A 55 2.72 6.45 -12.75
C LEU A 55 2.47 6.83 -11.30
N TYR A 56 2.24 5.85 -10.40
CA TYR A 56 1.72 6.14 -9.06
C TYR A 56 2.66 5.75 -7.91
N GLY A 57 3.86 5.24 -8.19
CA GLY A 57 4.80 4.81 -7.17
C GLY A 57 5.18 5.93 -6.19
N HIS A 58 5.17 7.18 -6.67
CA HIS A 58 5.41 8.37 -5.85
C HIS A 58 4.35 8.62 -4.76
N LEU A 59 3.19 7.97 -4.84
CA LEU A 59 2.12 8.04 -3.83
C LEU A 59 2.32 7.06 -2.66
N LEU A 60 3.45 6.33 -2.63
CA LEU A 60 3.76 5.31 -1.63
C LEU A 60 4.82 5.70 -0.57
N PRO A 61 5.12 6.97 -0.23
CA PRO A 61 6.14 7.28 0.76
C PRO A 61 5.77 6.79 2.17
N HIS A 62 4.48 6.53 2.42
CA HIS A 62 4.03 5.83 3.62
C HIS A 62 4.41 4.35 3.61
N ALA A 63 4.39 3.69 2.46
CA ALA A 63 4.68 2.26 2.35
C ALA A 63 6.13 1.93 2.72
N ALA A 64 7.08 2.80 2.40
CA ALA A 64 8.48 2.62 2.80
C ALA A 64 8.64 2.66 4.33
N ARG A 65 7.98 3.62 5.00
CA ARG A 65 7.98 3.72 6.46
C ARG A 65 7.28 2.53 7.12
N ASP A 66 6.11 2.16 6.59
CA ASP A 66 5.35 1.00 7.07
C ASP A 66 6.16 -0.30 6.91
N ALA A 67 6.92 -0.45 5.81
CA ALA A 67 7.80 -1.59 5.59
C ALA A 67 8.93 -1.67 6.62
N VAL A 68 9.58 -0.54 6.93
CA VAL A 68 10.63 -0.50 7.98
C VAL A 68 10.05 -0.85 9.34
N ALA A 69 8.89 -0.29 9.71
CA ALA A 69 8.22 -0.60 10.96
C ALA A 69 7.81 -2.09 11.06
N ALA A 70 7.42 -2.70 9.94
CA ALA A 70 7.11 -4.12 9.89
C ALA A 70 8.35 -5.00 10.11
N ILE A 71 9.51 -4.63 9.57
CA ILE A 71 10.78 -5.31 9.80
C ILE A 71 11.16 -5.22 11.28
N ASP A 72 11.13 -4.02 11.85
CA ASP A 72 11.45 -3.77 13.26
C ASP A 72 10.60 -4.65 14.20
N THR A 73 9.27 -4.64 13.99
CA THR A 73 8.34 -5.49 14.72
C THR A 73 8.66 -7.00 14.59
N ALA A 74 9.11 -7.44 13.41
CA ALA A 74 9.47 -8.84 13.17
C ALA A 74 10.75 -9.24 13.91
N LEU A 75 11.74 -8.34 13.96
CA LEU A 75 12.99 -8.54 14.70
C LEU A 75 12.74 -8.62 16.21
N GLU A 76 11.98 -7.69 16.78
CA GLU A 76 11.64 -7.73 18.21
C GLU A 76 10.93 -9.04 18.60
N ARG A 77 10.06 -9.56 17.71
CA ARG A 77 9.38 -10.84 17.92
C ARG A 77 10.35 -12.01 17.93
N ALA A 78 11.36 -11.97 17.06
CA ALA A 78 12.40 -12.99 17.04
C ALA A 78 13.23 -12.94 18.33
N ASP A 79 13.70 -11.77 18.75
CA ASP A 79 14.51 -11.61 19.97
C ASP A 79 13.78 -12.13 21.23
N ARG A 80 12.49 -11.79 21.38
CA ARG A 80 11.66 -12.33 22.48
C ARG A 80 11.58 -13.85 22.45
N LYS A 81 11.44 -14.46 21.27
CA LYS A 81 11.36 -15.92 21.12
C LYS A 81 12.68 -16.60 21.52
N HIS A 82 13.81 -15.98 21.19
CA HIS A 82 15.14 -16.47 21.58
C HIS A 82 15.36 -16.35 23.10
N ALA A 83 15.01 -15.20 23.71
CA ALA A 83 15.12 -15.00 25.15
C ALA A 83 14.25 -15.96 25.98
N THR A 84 13.07 -16.34 25.46
CA THR A 84 12.18 -17.29 26.14
C THR A 84 12.62 -18.74 25.94
N GLY A 85 13.27 -19.06 24.81
CA GLY A 85 13.81 -20.39 24.53
C GLY A 85 15.02 -20.76 25.39
N ASP A 86 15.83 -19.78 25.78
CA ASP A 86 17.04 -19.97 26.60
C ASP A 86 16.71 -20.34 28.06
N LEU A 87 15.55 -19.89 28.56
CA LEU A 87 15.07 -20.21 29.93
C LEU A 87 14.53 -21.65 30.07
N GLY A 88 14.22 -22.33 28.96
CA GLY A 88 13.71 -23.71 28.95
C GLY A 88 14.78 -24.80 28.99
N GLY A 89 16.06 -24.46 28.71
CA GLY A 89 17.16 -25.43 28.66
C GLY A 89 17.83 -25.73 30.00
N ALA A 90 17.59 -24.91 31.03
CA ALA A 90 18.29 -25.02 32.32
C ALA A 90 17.68 -26.03 33.31
N SER A 91 16.49 -26.58 33.03
CA SER A 91 15.78 -27.47 33.97
C SER A 91 16.02 -28.98 33.81
N GLU A 92 16.70 -29.44 32.75
CA GLU A 92 16.90 -30.88 32.50
C GLU A 92 18.26 -31.45 32.96
N GLN A 93 19.17 -30.63 33.50
CA GLN A 93 20.53 -31.07 33.89
C GLN A 93 20.73 -31.33 35.39
N ARG A 94 19.64 -31.46 36.17
CA ARG A 94 19.70 -31.86 37.59
C ARG A 94 18.95 -33.17 37.85
N ALA A 95 19.36 -34.23 37.17
CA ALA A 95 19.06 -35.60 37.57
C ALA A 95 20.21 -36.50 37.12
N ALA A 96 21.26 -36.52 37.93
CA ALA A 96 22.33 -37.51 37.90
C ALA A 96 22.30 -38.24 39.25
#